data_AF-A0A9X3IK08-F1
#
_entry.id   AF-A0A9X3IK08-F1
#
_cell.length_a   1.000
_cell.length_b   1.000
_cell.length_c   1.000
_cell.angle_alpha   90.00
_cell.angle_beta   90.00
_cell.angle_gamma   90.00
#
_symmetry.space_group_name_H-M   'P 1'
#
loop_
_entity.id
_entity.type
_entity.pdbx_description
1 polymer ?
#
loop_
_entity_poly.entity_id
_entity_poly.type
_entity_poly.pdbx_seq_one_letter_code
_entity_poly.pdbx_strand_id
1 'polypeptide(L)'
;MTRPDTLRIALAQINPIVGDIAGNLAKARAARATAASGQADVVMFSELFLSAYSPEDLVLKPAFQEACRAACEAIAADTADGGPAVLIGLPWAQDGELYNAYALCDNGRIEAVRFKVDLPNYGVFDEKRVFTPGPHPGPIVLRGVRVGVPICEDIWGPDPVECIAETGGEILLVPNGSPFRRRVMDQRFNVAVARVKESGLPLVYLNQVGGQDELVFDGASFVLNADGSLAVQLPAFRETVEFVDFARDEGGWRCIEGPKARVEEGDEADYLACVVGLRDYVGKNGFPGVVLGLSGGIDSALVAAIAVDALGAKRVHCVMLPYRYTSQDSLVDAKACAEKLGVRYDIVPIAEPVEGFMHALAPMFAGKAADITEENLQSRARGTILMAISNKFGAMVVTTGNKSEMSVGYATLYGDMNGGFNPIKDLYKTQVFRISHFRNANLPEGCLGPSGEVIPERIITKPPTAELRENQTDQDSLPPYDVLDDILESLVEGEMRVGDVIARGHDEATVKRVEHLLAIAEYKRRQAAPGVKISRRNFGRDRRYPITNKFRDRA
;
A
#
# COMPACT_ATOMS: atom_id res chain seq x y z
N MET A 1 46.60 -7.34 -1.30
CA MET A 1 45.53 -8.35 -1.47
C MET A 1 45.13 -8.34 -2.92
N THR A 2 44.99 -9.52 -3.54
CA THR A 2 44.42 -9.65 -4.90
C THR A 2 42.99 -9.11 -4.89
N ARG A 3 42.64 -8.31 -5.89
CA ARG A 3 41.31 -7.72 -6.02
C ARG A 3 40.32 -8.86 -6.28
N PRO A 4 39.20 -8.99 -5.55
CA PRO A 4 38.25 -10.08 -5.76
C PRO A 4 37.62 -9.98 -7.15
N ASP A 5 37.44 -11.10 -7.83
CA ASP A 5 36.79 -11.18 -9.15
C ASP A 5 35.36 -11.74 -9.10
N THR A 6 34.86 -12.04 -7.89
CA THR A 6 33.50 -12.52 -7.64
C THR A 6 32.90 -11.83 -6.42
N LEU A 7 31.58 -11.68 -6.39
CA LEU A 7 30.83 -11.19 -5.24
C LEU A 7 29.43 -11.83 -5.24
N ARG A 8 29.08 -12.56 -4.19
CA ARG A 8 27.73 -13.12 -4.01
C ARG A 8 26.94 -12.29 -3.00
N ILE A 9 25.77 -11.81 -3.41
CA ILE A 9 24.89 -10.98 -2.58
C ILE A 9 23.58 -11.72 -2.32
N ALA A 10 23.18 -11.81 -1.05
CA ALA A 10 21.84 -12.20 -0.66
C ALA A 10 20.92 -10.97 -0.58
N LEU A 11 19.89 -10.94 -1.41
CA LEU A 11 18.87 -9.89 -1.47
C LEU A 11 17.69 -10.25 -0.58
N ALA A 12 17.59 -9.60 0.59
CA ALA A 12 16.54 -9.85 1.56
C ALA A 12 15.33 -8.94 1.30
N GLN A 13 14.44 -9.36 0.39
CA GLN A 13 13.13 -8.75 0.19
C GLN A 13 12.17 -9.24 1.28
N ILE A 14 12.16 -8.54 2.40
CA ILE A 14 11.48 -8.96 3.63
C ILE A 14 10.49 -7.90 4.07
N ASN A 15 9.48 -8.31 4.85
CA ASN A 15 8.42 -7.45 5.38
C ASN A 15 8.70 -7.02 6.83
N PRO A 16 9.39 -5.89 7.07
CA PRO A 16 9.58 -5.37 8.42
C PRO A 16 8.31 -4.72 8.99
N ILE A 17 8.28 -4.49 10.30
CA ILE A 17 7.17 -3.86 11.01
C ILE A 17 7.67 -2.55 11.63
N VAL A 18 6.97 -1.44 11.37
CA VAL A 18 7.34 -0.13 11.94
C VAL A 18 7.33 -0.21 13.46
N GLY A 19 8.44 0.20 14.08
CA GLY A 19 8.56 0.22 15.53
C GLY A 19 9.06 -1.08 16.18
N ASP A 20 8.88 -2.24 15.53
CA ASP A 20 9.31 -3.55 16.08
C ASP A 20 10.78 -3.83 15.79
N ILE A 21 11.66 -3.03 16.39
CA ILE A 21 13.11 -3.10 16.16
C ILE A 21 13.66 -4.50 16.50
N ALA A 22 13.17 -5.12 17.58
CA ALA A 22 13.60 -6.45 18.01
C ALA A 22 13.15 -7.54 17.01
N GLY A 23 11.90 -7.50 16.55
CA GLY A 23 11.40 -8.41 15.52
C GLY A 23 12.10 -8.21 14.18
N ASN A 24 12.34 -6.98 13.76
CA ASN A 24 13.09 -6.66 12.55
C ASN A 24 14.54 -7.16 12.63
N LEU A 25 15.22 -6.97 13.77
CA LEU A 25 16.55 -7.53 14.02
C LEU A 25 16.54 -9.07 13.96
N ALA A 26 15.52 -9.73 14.52
CA ALA A 26 15.39 -11.18 14.42
C ALA A 26 15.21 -11.65 12.97
N LYS A 27 14.42 -10.94 12.15
CA LYS A 27 14.30 -11.19 10.71
C LYS A 27 15.63 -10.99 9.98
N ALA A 28 16.38 -9.94 10.31
CA ALA A 28 17.70 -9.70 9.74
C ALA A 28 18.69 -10.83 10.06
N ARG A 29 18.70 -11.32 11.30
CA ARG A 29 19.52 -12.46 11.74
C ARG A 29 19.15 -13.74 11.00
N ALA A 30 17.86 -14.02 10.84
CA ALA A 30 17.40 -15.18 10.08
C ALA A 30 17.84 -15.13 8.61
N ALA A 31 17.70 -13.96 7.96
CA ALA A 31 18.15 -13.77 6.60
C ALA A 31 19.68 -13.85 6.47
N ARG A 32 20.44 -13.33 7.44
CA ARG A 32 21.90 -13.49 7.50
C ARG A 32 22.31 -14.96 7.64
N ALA A 33 21.59 -15.74 8.44
CA ALA A 33 21.84 -17.18 8.57
C ALA A 33 21.59 -17.90 7.22
N THR A 34 20.49 -17.59 6.52
CA THR A 34 20.26 -18.09 5.16
C THR A 34 21.39 -17.66 4.21
N ALA A 35 21.83 -16.41 4.28
CA ALA A 35 22.94 -15.90 3.49
C ALA A 35 24.24 -16.67 3.75
N ALA A 36 24.53 -17.01 5.00
CA ALA A 36 25.69 -17.80 5.39
C ALA A 36 25.62 -19.23 4.83
N SER A 37 24.43 -19.86 4.89
CA SER A 37 24.21 -21.19 4.28
C SER A 37 24.39 -21.18 2.76
N GLY A 38 24.03 -20.09 2.09
CA GLY A 38 24.26 -19.88 0.66
C GLY A 38 25.67 -19.37 0.30
N GLN A 39 26.57 -19.28 1.29
CA GLN A 39 27.94 -18.78 1.14
C GLN A 39 28.00 -17.38 0.51
N ALA A 40 27.04 -16.52 0.83
CA ALA A 40 27.05 -15.14 0.38
C ALA A 40 28.14 -14.33 1.08
N ASP A 41 28.71 -13.38 0.36
CA ASP A 41 29.66 -12.41 0.90
C ASP A 41 28.97 -11.36 1.77
N VAL A 42 27.72 -11.04 1.43
CA VAL A 42 26.92 -9.99 2.06
C VAL A 42 25.43 -10.28 1.94
N VAL A 43 24.66 -9.86 2.95
CA VAL A 43 23.20 -9.76 2.87
C VAL A 43 22.78 -8.28 2.88
N MET A 44 21.89 -7.92 1.97
CA MET A 44 21.37 -6.57 1.78
C MET A 44 19.89 -6.50 2.18
N PHE A 45 19.49 -5.47 2.91
CA PHE A 45 18.11 -5.21 3.33
C PHE A 45 17.53 -3.92 2.72
N SER A 46 16.22 -3.73 2.79
CA SER A 46 15.56 -2.52 2.28
C SER A 46 15.94 -1.24 3.05
N GLU A 47 15.51 -0.09 2.51
CA GLU A 47 15.65 1.21 3.16
C GLU A 47 14.98 1.19 4.56
N LEU A 48 15.64 1.82 5.54
CA LEU A 48 15.18 1.92 6.94
C LEU A 48 14.75 0.58 7.58
N PHE A 49 15.23 -0.58 7.09
CA PHE A 49 14.76 -1.90 7.52
C PHE A 49 14.66 -2.12 9.04
N LEU A 50 15.62 -1.65 9.84
CA LEU A 50 15.57 -1.83 11.30
C LEU A 50 14.39 -1.11 11.96
N SER A 51 14.05 0.09 11.48
CA SER A 51 12.87 0.85 11.93
C SER A 51 11.60 0.51 11.16
N ALA A 52 11.75 -0.17 10.01
CA ALA A 52 10.84 -0.22 8.86
C ALA A 52 10.49 1.17 8.28
N TYR A 53 9.83 1.17 7.11
CA TYR A 53 9.44 2.37 6.37
C TYR A 53 7.91 2.50 6.24
N SER A 54 7.28 3.68 6.41
CA SER A 54 7.84 4.95 6.92
C SER A 54 7.46 5.13 8.40
N PRO A 55 8.42 5.45 9.29
CA PRO A 55 8.17 5.62 10.72
C PRO A 55 7.61 7.00 11.11
N GLU A 56 7.50 7.95 10.17
CA GLU A 56 6.98 9.30 10.42
C GLU A 56 7.68 10.02 11.60
N ASP A 57 6.95 10.81 12.39
CA ASP A 57 7.49 11.55 13.54
C ASP A 57 8.11 10.63 14.63
N LEU A 58 7.91 9.30 14.57
CA LEU A 58 8.57 8.36 15.49
C LEU A 58 10.09 8.45 15.40
N VAL A 59 10.65 8.74 14.21
CA VAL A 59 12.12 8.89 14.07
C VAL A 59 12.68 10.07 14.85
N LEU A 60 11.86 11.05 15.22
CA LEU A 60 12.29 12.18 16.04
C LEU A 60 12.42 11.83 17.53
N LYS A 61 12.01 10.63 17.96
CA LYS A 61 12.11 10.19 19.36
C LYS A 61 13.54 9.68 19.64
N PRO A 62 14.31 10.30 20.56
CA PRO A 62 15.68 9.85 20.86
C PRO A 62 15.76 8.38 21.27
N ALA A 63 14.83 7.90 22.10
CA ALA A 63 14.78 6.49 22.51
C ALA A 63 14.59 5.52 21.31
N PHE A 64 13.87 5.94 20.26
CA PHE A 64 13.71 5.15 19.05
C PHE A 64 15.01 5.11 18.23
N GLN A 65 15.67 6.26 18.10
CA GLN A 65 16.99 6.38 17.44
C GLN A 65 18.05 5.52 18.15
N GLU A 66 18.11 5.59 19.48
CA GLU A 66 19.02 4.80 20.31
C GLU A 66 18.76 3.30 20.17
N ALA A 67 17.49 2.89 20.16
CA ALA A 67 17.12 1.49 19.96
C ALA A 67 17.52 0.98 18.56
N CYS A 68 17.34 1.79 17.50
CA CYS A 68 17.81 1.45 16.16
C CYS A 68 19.34 1.37 16.09
N ARG A 69 20.06 2.30 16.72
CA ARG A 69 21.53 2.27 16.82
C ARG A 69 22.00 0.98 17.51
N ALA A 70 21.44 0.66 18.67
CA ALA A 70 21.80 -0.53 19.43
C ALA A 70 21.53 -1.83 18.65
N ALA A 71 20.42 -1.91 17.90
CA ALA A 71 20.14 -3.05 17.04
C ALA A 71 21.14 -3.19 15.89
N CYS A 72 21.60 -2.07 15.32
CA CYS A 72 22.63 -2.05 14.28
C CYS A 72 23.99 -2.51 14.82
N GLU A 73 24.37 -2.03 16.01
CA GLU A 73 25.59 -2.47 16.71
C GLU A 73 25.52 -3.96 17.07
N ALA A 74 24.35 -4.46 17.47
CA ALA A 74 24.15 -5.87 17.77
C ALA A 74 24.33 -6.77 16.54
N ILE A 75 23.71 -6.43 15.39
CA ILE A 75 23.92 -7.21 14.17
C ILE A 75 25.34 -7.03 13.60
N ALA A 76 25.99 -5.89 13.87
CA ALA A 76 27.40 -5.71 13.55
C ALA A 76 28.29 -6.67 14.34
N ALA A 77 28.07 -6.80 15.64
CA ALA A 77 28.80 -7.75 16.48
C ALA A 77 28.62 -9.20 15.99
N ASP A 78 27.42 -9.57 15.51
CA ASP A 78 27.14 -10.89 14.94
C ASP A 78 28.03 -11.22 13.73
N THR A 79 28.60 -10.22 13.04
CA THR A 79 29.52 -10.42 11.90
C THR A 79 30.96 -10.78 12.29
N ALA A 80 31.29 -10.85 13.58
CA ALA A 80 32.61 -11.26 14.05
C ALA A 80 32.94 -12.75 13.77
N ASP A 81 31.94 -13.54 13.40
CA ASP A 81 32.07 -14.96 13.04
C ASP A 81 32.74 -15.22 11.67
N GLY A 82 33.05 -14.15 10.91
CA GLY A 82 33.64 -14.25 9.57
C GLY A 82 32.64 -14.66 8.48
N GLY A 83 31.35 -14.78 8.82
CA GLY A 83 30.25 -15.02 7.88
C GLY A 83 29.94 -13.80 7.01
N PRO A 84 28.75 -13.74 6.37
CA PRO A 84 28.39 -12.64 5.48
C PRO A 84 28.39 -11.28 6.21
N ALA A 85 28.84 -10.25 5.51
CA ALA A 85 28.64 -8.87 5.91
C ALA A 85 27.14 -8.51 5.84
N VAL A 86 26.74 -7.41 6.48
CA VAL A 86 25.35 -6.93 6.51
C VAL A 86 25.27 -5.50 6.02
N LEU A 87 24.37 -5.25 5.08
CA LEU A 87 24.00 -3.94 4.58
C LEU A 87 22.56 -3.63 5.00
N ILE A 88 22.36 -2.66 5.89
CA ILE A 88 21.07 -2.47 6.57
C ILE A 88 20.70 -1.00 6.81
N GLY A 89 19.44 -0.66 6.57
CA GLY A 89 18.91 0.70 6.72
C GLY A 89 18.37 1.02 8.13
N LEU A 90 18.57 2.26 8.57
CA LEU A 90 18.13 2.77 9.87
C LEU A 90 18.13 4.31 9.95
N PRO A 91 17.36 4.92 10.87
CA PRO A 91 17.58 6.30 11.25
C PRO A 91 18.92 6.43 11.98
N TRP A 92 19.73 7.43 11.62
CA TRP A 92 21.06 7.64 12.18
C TRP A 92 21.18 9.06 12.74
N ALA A 93 21.17 9.17 14.07
CA ALA A 93 21.47 10.43 14.75
C ALA A 93 22.99 10.61 14.88
N GLN A 94 23.50 11.76 14.47
CA GLN A 94 24.91 12.13 14.58
C GLN A 94 25.06 13.66 14.55
N ASP A 95 25.92 14.20 15.42
CA ASP A 95 26.29 15.63 15.45
C ASP A 95 25.09 16.59 15.56
N GLY A 96 24.00 16.16 16.21
CA GLY A 96 22.76 16.93 16.38
C GLY A 96 21.77 16.81 15.21
N GLU A 97 22.15 16.12 14.14
CA GLU A 97 21.35 15.89 12.94
C GLU A 97 20.83 14.44 12.89
N LEU A 98 19.77 14.21 12.11
CA LEU A 98 19.16 12.90 11.90
C LEU A 98 19.12 12.56 10.42
N TYR A 99 19.64 11.40 10.05
CA TYR A 99 19.75 10.96 8.66
C TYR A 99 18.96 9.68 8.40
N ASN A 100 18.41 9.56 7.19
CA ASN A 100 18.03 8.27 6.62
C ASN A 100 19.32 7.59 6.15
N ALA A 101 19.73 6.52 6.81
CA ALA A 101 21.07 5.97 6.66
C ALA A 101 21.07 4.50 6.30
N TYR A 102 22.20 4.08 5.74
CA TYR A 102 22.48 2.71 5.39
C TYR A 102 23.88 2.32 5.86
N ALA A 103 23.95 1.33 6.75
CA ALA A 103 25.17 0.91 7.41
C ALA A 103 25.73 -0.36 6.78
N LEU A 104 27.06 -0.40 6.63
CA LEU A 104 27.82 -1.62 6.39
C LEU A 104 28.36 -2.14 7.71
N CYS A 105 27.93 -3.33 8.07
CA CYS A 105 28.35 -4.06 9.24
C CYS A 105 29.20 -5.26 8.81
N ASP A 106 30.45 -5.31 9.25
CA ASP A 106 31.39 -6.40 8.94
C ASP A 106 32.46 -6.51 10.03
N ASN A 107 33.11 -7.66 10.15
CA ASN A 107 34.19 -7.92 11.11
C ASN A 107 33.86 -7.51 12.57
N GLY A 108 32.61 -7.66 12.99
CA GLY A 108 32.17 -7.34 14.35
C GLY A 108 31.87 -5.86 14.60
N ARG A 109 31.89 -5.00 13.57
CA ARG A 109 31.72 -3.54 13.72
C ARG A 109 30.97 -2.90 12.56
N ILE A 110 30.56 -1.65 12.74
CA ILE A 110 30.00 -0.81 11.67
C ILE A 110 31.20 -0.20 10.93
N GLU A 111 31.49 -0.69 9.72
CA GLU A 111 32.65 -0.27 8.92
C GLU A 111 32.42 1.04 8.18
N ALA A 112 31.18 1.29 7.75
CA ALA A 112 30.82 2.49 7.02
C ALA A 112 29.33 2.80 7.16
N VAL A 113 28.98 4.07 6.97
CA VAL A 113 27.60 4.55 6.92
C VAL A 113 27.44 5.47 5.74
N ARG A 114 26.30 5.39 5.06
CA ARG A 114 25.87 6.30 4.01
C ARG A 114 24.58 6.97 4.42
N PHE A 115 24.41 8.22 4.02
CA PHE A 115 23.24 9.04 4.29
C PHE A 115 22.57 9.37 2.96
N LYS A 116 21.25 9.25 2.92
CA LYS A 116 20.44 9.61 1.76
C LYS A 116 20.62 11.08 1.45
N VAL A 117 20.88 11.42 0.19
CA VAL A 117 21.14 12.80 -0.26
C VAL A 117 19.83 13.48 -0.64
N ASP A 118 19.09 12.85 -1.54
CA ASP A 118 17.83 13.37 -2.05
C ASP A 118 16.69 12.90 -1.16
N LEU A 119 16.10 13.83 -0.42
CA LEU A 119 14.98 13.56 0.47
C LEU A 119 13.65 13.88 -0.23
N PRO A 120 12.79 12.88 -0.55
CA PRO A 120 11.51 13.12 -1.19
C PRO A 120 10.58 13.88 -0.24
N ASN A 121 9.91 14.91 -0.77
CA ASN A 121 8.95 15.73 -0.02
C ASN A 121 7.73 16.08 -0.88
N TYR A 122 7.24 15.08 -1.60
CA TYR A 122 6.09 15.14 -2.49
C TYR A 122 5.25 13.86 -2.36
N GLY A 123 3.96 13.95 -2.72
CA GLY A 123 3.04 12.83 -2.62
C GLY A 123 2.89 12.31 -1.18
N VAL A 124 3.25 11.05 -0.96
CA VAL A 124 3.17 10.37 0.35
C VAL A 124 4.40 10.60 1.24
N PHE A 125 5.44 11.25 0.72
CA PHE A 125 6.71 11.45 1.41
C PHE A 125 6.84 12.86 1.98
N ASP A 126 7.31 12.94 3.23
CA ASP A 126 7.64 14.20 3.91
C ASP A 126 9.04 14.07 4.57
N GLU A 127 10.04 13.47 3.89
CA GLU A 127 11.34 13.17 4.52
C GLU A 127 12.12 14.42 4.94
N LYS A 128 11.98 15.54 4.23
CA LYS A 128 12.60 16.82 4.63
C LYS A 128 12.04 17.38 5.94
N ARG A 129 10.93 16.85 6.46
CA ARG A 129 10.41 17.19 7.78
C ARG A 129 11.25 16.57 8.90
N VAL A 130 11.77 15.36 8.68
CA VAL A 130 12.31 14.51 9.74
C VAL A 130 13.78 14.14 9.56
N PHE A 131 14.33 14.29 8.35
CA PHE A 131 15.72 13.99 8.05
C PHE A 131 16.46 15.19 7.45
N THR A 132 17.76 15.20 7.69
CA THR A 132 18.73 16.10 7.08
C THR A 132 19.38 15.39 5.88
N PRO A 133 19.58 16.07 4.74
CA PRO A 133 20.22 15.45 3.58
C PRO A 133 21.69 15.15 3.88
N GLY A 134 22.16 13.99 3.41
CA GLY A 134 23.56 13.60 3.46
C GLY A 134 24.44 14.36 2.45
N PRO A 135 25.77 14.33 2.63
CA PRO A 135 26.69 14.79 1.59
C PRO A 135 26.71 13.80 0.40
N HIS A 136 27.13 14.27 -0.77
CA HIS A 136 27.31 13.41 -1.94
C HIS A 136 28.23 12.21 -1.61
N PRO A 137 27.80 10.95 -1.88
CA PRO A 137 28.51 9.78 -1.42
C PRO A 137 29.60 9.32 -2.40
N GLY A 138 30.75 8.92 -1.87
CA GLY A 138 31.68 8.01 -2.56
C GLY A 138 31.36 6.53 -2.24
N PRO A 139 31.98 5.56 -2.94
CA PRO A 139 31.74 4.14 -2.67
C PRO A 139 32.25 3.71 -1.28
N ILE A 140 31.70 2.62 -0.75
CA ILE A 140 32.22 1.89 0.41
C ILE A 140 32.96 0.63 -0.05
N VAL A 141 33.96 0.18 0.71
CA VAL A 141 34.70 -1.04 0.39
C VAL A 141 34.04 -2.23 1.08
N LEU A 142 33.45 -3.11 0.28
CA LEU A 142 32.82 -4.36 0.71
C LEU A 142 33.66 -5.53 0.20
N ARG A 143 34.36 -6.22 1.11
CA ARG A 143 35.27 -7.34 0.78
C ARG A 143 36.26 -7.05 -0.35
N GLY A 144 36.72 -5.81 -0.48
CA GLY A 144 37.65 -5.37 -1.53
C GLY A 144 37.00 -4.89 -2.82
N VAL A 145 35.66 -4.88 -2.90
CA VAL A 145 34.87 -4.29 -3.99
C VAL A 145 34.38 -2.90 -3.59
N ARG A 146 34.50 -1.90 -4.47
CA ARG A 146 33.99 -0.54 -4.20
C ARG A 146 32.53 -0.43 -4.62
N VAL A 147 31.61 -0.61 -3.69
CA VAL A 147 30.16 -0.55 -3.97
C VAL A 147 29.60 0.84 -3.67
N GLY A 148 28.80 1.35 -4.59
CA GLY A 148 28.00 2.56 -4.41
C GLY A 148 26.68 2.22 -3.72
N VAL A 149 26.21 3.09 -2.84
CA VAL A 149 24.95 2.89 -2.11
C VAL A 149 24.08 4.15 -2.15
N PRO A 150 23.51 4.50 -3.31
CA PRO A 150 22.47 5.52 -3.37
C PRO A 150 21.18 4.94 -2.76
N ILE A 151 20.48 5.69 -1.92
CA ILE A 151 19.30 5.23 -1.18
C ILE A 151 18.03 5.75 -1.85
N CYS A 152 17.23 4.85 -2.42
CA CYS A 152 15.93 5.11 -3.03
C CYS A 152 15.84 6.36 -3.93
N GLU A 153 15.41 7.50 -3.40
CA GLU A 153 15.25 8.75 -4.15
C GLU A 153 16.57 9.23 -4.80
N ASP A 154 17.73 8.87 -4.23
CA ASP A 154 19.05 9.21 -4.75
C ASP A 154 19.29 8.75 -6.21
N ILE A 155 18.52 7.77 -6.72
CA ILE A 155 18.63 7.34 -8.12
C ILE A 155 17.69 8.08 -9.06
N TRP A 156 16.74 8.89 -8.57
CA TRP A 156 15.79 9.61 -9.40
C TRP A 156 16.43 10.81 -10.11
N GLY A 157 17.43 11.43 -9.48
CA GLY A 157 18.39 12.35 -10.11
C GLY A 157 19.70 11.66 -10.51
N PRO A 158 20.56 12.32 -11.31
CA PRO A 158 21.86 11.76 -11.69
C PRO A 158 22.96 11.98 -10.64
N ASP A 159 22.92 13.09 -9.90
CA ASP A 159 24.06 13.62 -9.13
C ASP A 159 24.67 12.61 -8.11
N PRO A 160 23.90 11.90 -7.26
CA PRO A 160 24.49 10.93 -6.33
C PRO A 160 25.18 9.77 -7.04
N VAL A 161 24.62 9.31 -8.15
CA VAL A 161 25.16 8.20 -8.94
C VAL A 161 26.40 8.63 -9.72
N GLU A 162 26.40 9.83 -10.29
CA GLU A 162 27.56 10.42 -10.96
C GLU A 162 28.75 10.52 -10.01
N CYS A 163 28.55 11.11 -8.81
CA CYS A 163 29.59 11.22 -7.80
C CYS A 163 30.17 9.84 -7.40
N ILE A 164 29.31 8.84 -7.20
CA ILE A 164 29.75 7.46 -6.91
C ILE A 164 30.62 6.91 -8.05
N ALA A 165 30.18 7.06 -9.30
CA ALA A 165 30.89 6.54 -10.46
C ALA A 165 32.25 7.22 -10.65
N GLU A 166 32.30 8.56 -10.60
CA GLU A 166 33.52 9.34 -10.76
C GLU A 166 34.54 9.12 -9.64
N THR A 167 34.07 8.79 -8.43
CA THR A 167 34.92 8.43 -7.29
C THR A 167 35.28 6.93 -7.24
N GLY A 168 34.93 6.17 -8.29
CA GLY A 168 35.40 4.82 -8.54
C GLY A 168 34.49 3.70 -8.05
N GLY A 169 33.19 3.94 -7.92
CA GLY A 169 32.19 2.89 -7.71
C GLY A 169 32.24 1.82 -8.81
N GLU A 170 31.95 0.58 -8.45
CA GLU A 170 32.04 -0.60 -9.32
C GLU A 170 30.69 -1.30 -9.50
N ILE A 171 29.81 -1.24 -8.50
CA ILE A 171 28.45 -1.80 -8.50
C ILE A 171 27.57 -0.86 -7.69
N LEU A 172 26.35 -0.57 -8.14
CA LEU A 172 25.35 0.21 -7.39
C LEU A 172 24.42 -0.73 -6.63
N LEU A 173 24.31 -0.54 -5.32
CA LEU A 173 23.40 -1.27 -4.43
C LEU A 173 22.36 -0.30 -3.87
N VAL A 174 21.14 -0.38 -4.38
CA VAL A 174 20.07 0.61 -4.13
C VAL A 174 19.03 0.01 -3.18
N PRO A 175 19.05 0.32 -1.87
CA PRO A 175 17.98 -0.03 -0.95
C PRO A 175 16.80 0.91 -1.14
N ASN A 176 15.57 0.38 -1.14
CA ASN A 176 14.35 1.13 -1.40
C ASN A 176 13.25 0.81 -0.39
N GLY A 177 12.53 1.85 0.01
CA GLY A 177 11.18 1.81 0.56
C GLY A 177 10.22 2.43 -0.44
N SER A 178 10.15 1.86 -1.65
CA SER A 178 9.32 2.37 -2.75
C SER A 178 7.92 1.76 -2.68
N PRO A 179 6.87 2.53 -2.33
CA PRO A 179 5.52 2.01 -2.24
C PRO A 179 4.95 1.71 -3.64
N PHE A 180 4.09 0.71 -3.68
CA PHE A 180 3.29 0.34 -4.83
C PHE A 180 2.33 1.47 -5.21
N ARG A 181 2.20 1.64 -6.51
CA ARG A 181 1.08 2.29 -7.17
C ARG A 181 0.99 1.74 -8.58
N ARG A 182 -0.19 1.86 -9.19
CA ARG A 182 -0.42 1.35 -10.54
C ARG A 182 0.63 1.92 -11.52
N ARG A 183 1.29 1.03 -12.26
CA ARG A 183 2.39 1.32 -13.22
C ARG A 183 3.68 1.90 -12.61
N VAL A 184 3.95 1.65 -11.33
CA VAL A 184 5.21 2.11 -10.70
C VAL A 184 6.44 1.40 -11.28
N MET A 185 6.31 0.13 -11.70
CA MET A 185 7.43 -0.65 -12.23
C MET A 185 8.05 -0.03 -13.48
N ASP A 186 7.26 0.45 -14.44
CA ASP A 186 7.76 1.17 -15.61
C ASP A 186 8.65 2.35 -15.22
N GLN A 187 8.27 3.06 -14.16
CA GLN A 187 9.01 4.23 -13.68
C GLN A 187 10.32 3.82 -13.01
N ARG A 188 10.28 2.78 -12.16
CA ARG A 188 11.48 2.21 -11.53
C ARG A 188 12.49 1.73 -12.57
N PHE A 189 12.03 1.02 -13.61
CA PHE A 189 12.89 0.59 -14.71
C PHE A 189 13.48 1.78 -15.48
N ASN A 190 12.68 2.77 -15.83
CA ASN A 190 13.18 3.95 -16.56
C ASN A 190 14.26 4.70 -15.77
N VAL A 191 14.04 4.90 -14.47
CA VAL A 191 15.02 5.55 -13.59
C VAL A 191 16.30 4.71 -13.47
N ALA A 192 16.17 3.41 -13.18
CA ALA A 192 17.33 2.52 -13.02
C ALA A 192 18.15 2.38 -14.32
N VAL A 193 17.48 2.23 -15.48
CA VAL A 193 18.15 2.15 -16.79
C VAL A 193 18.89 3.45 -17.12
N ALA A 194 18.33 4.61 -16.78
CA ALA A 194 19.01 5.90 -16.96
C ALA A 194 20.32 5.93 -16.16
N ARG A 195 20.26 5.58 -14.86
CA ARG A 195 21.45 5.53 -13.98
C ARG A 195 22.51 4.52 -14.44
N VAL A 196 22.09 3.35 -14.90
CA VAL A 196 23.00 2.33 -15.46
C VAL A 196 23.70 2.87 -16.72
N LYS A 197 22.96 3.50 -17.64
CA LYS A 197 23.54 4.06 -18.87
C LYS A 197 24.49 5.21 -18.62
N GLU A 198 24.17 6.08 -17.67
CA GLU A 198 24.98 7.24 -17.32
C GLU A 198 26.28 6.85 -16.60
N SER A 199 26.19 5.91 -15.66
CA SER A 199 27.34 5.47 -14.85
C SER A 199 28.19 4.37 -15.47
N GLY A 200 27.60 3.56 -16.38
CA GLY A 200 28.22 2.33 -16.87
C GLY A 200 28.37 1.25 -15.80
N LEU A 201 27.66 1.36 -14.67
CA LEU A 201 27.74 0.41 -13.55
C LEU A 201 26.51 -0.50 -13.53
N PRO A 202 26.66 -1.79 -13.17
CA PRO A 202 25.51 -2.62 -12.87
C PRO A 202 24.81 -2.15 -11.58
N LEU A 203 23.50 -2.38 -11.49
CA LEU A 203 22.63 -1.86 -10.44
C LEU A 203 21.77 -2.97 -9.85
N VAL A 204 21.80 -3.09 -8.53
CA VAL A 204 20.88 -3.92 -7.72
C VAL A 204 19.83 -3.01 -7.11
N TYR A 205 18.56 -3.23 -7.44
CA TYR A 205 17.41 -2.55 -6.86
C TYR A 205 16.72 -3.49 -5.88
N LEU A 206 16.91 -3.26 -4.57
CA LEU A 206 16.25 -4.03 -3.51
C LEU A 206 15.15 -3.19 -2.87
N ASN A 207 13.91 -3.68 -2.86
CA ASN A 207 12.77 -2.98 -2.31
C ASN A 207 12.15 -3.73 -1.12
N GLN A 208 11.54 -2.98 -0.21
CA GLN A 208 10.70 -3.53 0.86
C GLN A 208 9.47 -4.25 0.27
N VAL A 209 8.90 -5.19 1.02
CA VAL A 209 7.59 -5.79 0.72
C VAL A 209 6.67 -5.71 1.94
N GLY A 210 5.35 -5.64 1.75
CA GLY A 210 4.35 -5.66 2.82
C GLY A 210 3.55 -4.35 2.97
N GLY A 211 2.51 -4.35 3.80
CA GLY A 211 1.66 -3.20 4.09
C GLY A 211 2.13 -2.39 5.31
N GLN A 212 2.00 -1.07 5.22
CA GLN A 212 2.16 -0.11 6.33
C GLN A 212 1.11 0.98 6.19
N ASP A 213 0.11 0.97 7.09
CA ASP A 213 -1.04 1.88 7.05
C ASP A 213 -1.70 1.93 5.65
N GLU A 214 -1.68 3.08 4.99
CA GLU A 214 -2.25 3.24 3.64
C GLU A 214 -1.31 2.76 2.53
N LEU A 215 -0.02 2.52 2.81
CA LEU A 215 0.96 2.12 1.83
C LEU A 215 1.12 0.61 1.75
N VAL A 216 1.40 0.11 0.55
CA VAL A 216 1.85 -1.26 0.32
C VAL A 216 3.17 -1.17 -0.42
N PHE A 217 4.15 -1.97 -0.03
CA PHE A 217 5.40 -2.17 -0.74
C PHE A 217 5.30 -3.52 -1.46
N ASP A 218 5.53 -3.49 -2.76
CA ASP A 218 5.36 -4.64 -3.64
C ASP A 218 6.62 -5.49 -3.75
N GLY A 219 7.77 -5.05 -3.22
CA GLY A 219 9.03 -5.73 -3.49
C GLY A 219 9.39 -5.58 -4.96
N ALA A 220 9.27 -6.68 -5.72
CA ALA A 220 9.62 -6.75 -7.14
C ALA A 220 11.05 -6.27 -7.44
N SER A 221 11.96 -6.58 -6.53
CA SER A 221 13.38 -6.23 -6.62
C SER A 221 14.02 -6.79 -7.91
N PHE A 222 15.01 -6.10 -8.46
CA PHE A 222 15.61 -6.51 -9.74
C PHE A 222 17.08 -6.12 -9.84
N VAL A 223 17.79 -6.73 -10.79
CA VAL A 223 19.20 -6.44 -11.07
C VAL A 223 19.39 -6.13 -12.56
N LEU A 224 20.03 -5.00 -12.85
CA LEU A 224 20.43 -4.59 -14.19
C LEU A 224 21.95 -4.70 -14.33
N ASN A 225 22.41 -5.22 -15.46
CA ASN A 225 23.82 -5.16 -15.86
C ASN A 225 24.17 -3.79 -16.45
N ALA A 226 25.47 -3.48 -16.56
CA ALA A 226 25.99 -2.23 -17.12
C ALA A 226 25.50 -1.92 -18.55
N ASP A 227 25.13 -2.94 -19.32
CA ASP A 227 24.55 -2.82 -20.67
C ASP A 227 23.03 -2.53 -20.66
N GLY A 228 22.42 -2.43 -19.47
CA GLY A 228 20.98 -2.23 -19.27
C GLY A 228 20.16 -3.52 -19.33
N SER A 229 20.78 -4.70 -19.52
CA SER A 229 20.06 -5.97 -19.52
C SER A 229 19.59 -6.36 -18.12
N LEU A 230 18.34 -6.82 -18.01
CA LEU A 230 17.78 -7.38 -16.79
C LEU A 230 18.40 -8.76 -16.53
N ALA A 231 19.09 -8.93 -15.40
CA ALA A 231 19.73 -10.18 -14.99
C ALA A 231 18.84 -11.02 -14.08
N VAL A 232 18.12 -10.38 -13.15
CA VAL A 232 17.30 -11.03 -12.11
C VAL A 232 16.04 -10.20 -11.83
N GLN A 233 14.91 -10.85 -11.61
CA GLN A 233 13.65 -10.24 -11.17
C GLN A 233 13.03 -11.09 -10.04
N LEU A 234 12.90 -10.50 -8.85
CA LEU A 234 12.22 -11.10 -7.70
C LEU A 234 10.70 -10.98 -7.83
N PRO A 235 9.93 -11.88 -7.19
CA PRO A 235 8.47 -11.82 -7.21
C PRO A 235 7.93 -10.53 -6.56
N ALA A 236 6.77 -10.05 -7.02
CA ALA A 236 6.07 -9.00 -6.30
C ALA A 236 5.21 -9.58 -5.16
N PHE A 237 4.90 -8.76 -4.16
CA PHE A 237 4.01 -9.04 -3.02
C PHE A 237 4.39 -10.28 -2.17
N ARG A 238 5.62 -10.79 -2.30
CA ARG A 238 6.13 -11.98 -1.61
C ARG A 238 7.47 -11.70 -0.94
N GLU A 239 7.67 -12.25 0.27
CA GLU A 239 8.97 -12.25 0.93
C GLU A 239 9.88 -13.31 0.30
N THR A 240 11.15 -12.97 0.08
CA THR A 240 12.18 -13.92 -0.34
C THR A 240 13.59 -13.44 0.05
N VAL A 241 14.52 -14.39 0.16
CA VAL A 241 15.96 -14.13 0.23
C VAL A 241 16.60 -14.80 -0.98
N GLU A 242 16.89 -14.02 -2.02
CA GLU A 242 17.47 -14.52 -3.27
C GLU A 242 18.96 -14.24 -3.35
N PHE A 243 19.71 -15.14 -3.99
CA PHE A 243 21.14 -14.97 -4.20
C PHE A 243 21.41 -14.46 -5.61
N VAL A 244 22.24 -13.42 -5.72
CA VAL A 244 22.73 -12.90 -6.99
C VAL A 244 24.25 -12.96 -7.01
N ASP A 245 24.78 -13.44 -8.12
CA ASP A 245 26.21 -13.68 -8.30
C ASP A 245 26.79 -12.66 -9.26
N PHE A 246 27.83 -11.96 -8.84
CA PHE A 246 28.60 -11.06 -9.69
C PHE A 246 29.96 -11.66 -9.99
N ALA A 247 30.40 -11.49 -11.24
CA ALA A 247 31.75 -11.79 -11.69
C ALA A 247 32.36 -10.57 -12.37
N ARG A 248 33.68 -10.41 -12.28
CA ARG A 248 34.43 -9.38 -12.99
C ARG A 248 35.25 -9.99 -14.11
N ASP A 249 35.14 -9.43 -15.30
CA ASP A 249 35.99 -9.73 -16.45
C ASP A 249 36.62 -8.43 -17.01
N GLU A 250 37.16 -8.49 -18.24
CA GLU A 250 37.75 -7.35 -18.94
C GLU A 250 36.75 -6.18 -19.15
N GLY A 251 35.46 -6.48 -19.21
CA GLY A 251 34.36 -5.52 -19.39
C GLY A 251 33.83 -4.93 -18.07
N GLY A 252 34.37 -5.34 -16.92
CA GLY A 252 33.94 -4.87 -15.60
C GLY A 252 33.06 -5.89 -14.86
N TRP A 253 32.28 -5.39 -13.90
CA TRP A 253 31.40 -6.24 -13.10
C TRP A 253 30.11 -6.55 -13.85
N ARG A 254 29.70 -7.82 -13.82
CA ARG A 254 28.45 -8.29 -14.40
C ARG A 254 27.76 -9.26 -13.44
N CYS A 255 26.45 -9.08 -13.27
CA CYS A 255 25.60 -10.07 -12.63
C CYS A 255 25.40 -11.25 -13.58
N ILE A 256 25.65 -12.45 -13.07
CA ILE A 256 25.30 -13.71 -13.72
C ILE A 256 23.77 -13.78 -13.80
N GLU A 257 23.27 -14.24 -14.93
CA GLU A 257 21.84 -14.41 -15.20
C GLU A 257 21.20 -15.32 -14.14
N GLY A 258 20.07 -14.87 -13.57
CA GLY A 258 19.32 -15.61 -12.57
C GLY A 258 17.81 -15.64 -12.86
N PRO A 259 16.99 -16.08 -11.89
CA PRO A 259 15.55 -16.18 -12.07
C PRO A 259 14.89 -14.84 -12.39
N LYS A 260 13.91 -14.87 -13.29
CA LYS A 260 13.09 -13.72 -13.67
C LYS A 260 11.63 -14.03 -13.42
N ALA A 261 11.15 -13.69 -12.22
CA ALA A 261 9.75 -13.83 -11.86
C ALA A 261 8.86 -12.95 -12.74
N ARG A 262 7.65 -13.42 -13.04
CA ARG A 262 6.59 -12.55 -13.56
C ARG A 262 6.21 -11.56 -12.46
N VAL A 263 6.19 -10.28 -12.80
CA VAL A 263 5.64 -9.23 -11.93
C VAL A 263 4.16 -9.08 -12.27
N GLU A 264 3.32 -9.13 -11.25
CA GLU A 264 1.89 -8.91 -11.37
C GLU A 264 1.60 -7.45 -11.77
N GLU A 265 0.64 -7.24 -12.68
CA GLU A 265 0.29 -5.92 -13.23
C GLU A 265 -1.24 -5.74 -13.31
N GLY A 266 -1.67 -4.49 -13.55
CA GLY A 266 -3.08 -4.19 -13.78
C GLY A 266 -3.98 -4.56 -12.61
N ASP A 267 -5.13 -5.17 -12.90
CA ASP A 267 -6.13 -5.50 -11.90
C ASP A 267 -5.67 -6.61 -10.92
N GLU A 268 -4.72 -7.47 -11.33
CA GLU A 268 -4.11 -8.47 -10.44
C GLU A 268 -3.22 -7.83 -9.38
N ALA A 269 -2.37 -6.87 -9.78
CA ALA A 269 -1.53 -6.12 -8.84
C ALA A 269 -2.35 -5.26 -7.89
N ASP A 270 -3.39 -4.58 -8.41
CA ASP A 270 -4.32 -3.78 -7.60
C ASP A 270 -5.02 -4.67 -6.55
N TYR A 271 -5.44 -5.89 -6.93
CA TYR A 271 -6.04 -6.85 -6.00
C TYR A 271 -5.06 -7.34 -4.92
N LEU A 272 -3.86 -7.77 -5.32
CA LEU A 272 -2.83 -8.23 -4.39
C LEU A 272 -2.38 -7.15 -3.41
N ALA A 273 -2.30 -5.89 -3.87
CA ALA A 273 -2.04 -4.77 -2.97
C ALA A 273 -3.15 -4.62 -1.92
N CYS A 274 -4.43 -4.74 -2.30
CA CYS A 274 -5.54 -4.71 -1.35
C CYS A 274 -5.46 -5.87 -0.33
N VAL A 275 -5.11 -7.08 -0.79
CA VAL A 275 -4.94 -8.27 0.04
C VAL A 275 -3.79 -8.10 1.03
N VAL A 276 -2.61 -7.68 0.57
CA VAL A 276 -1.42 -7.46 1.41
C VAL A 276 -1.67 -6.33 2.41
N GLY A 277 -2.23 -5.21 1.97
CA GLY A 277 -2.55 -4.08 2.84
C GLY A 277 -3.49 -4.48 3.98
N LEU A 278 -4.58 -5.20 3.68
CA LEU A 278 -5.49 -5.68 4.73
C LEU A 278 -4.85 -6.73 5.63
N ARG A 279 -4.13 -7.70 5.06
CA ARG A 279 -3.45 -8.76 5.82
C ARG A 279 -2.52 -8.17 6.86
N ASP A 280 -1.69 -7.21 6.45
CA ASP A 280 -0.68 -6.61 7.30
C ASP A 280 -1.29 -5.62 8.28
N TYR A 281 -2.29 -4.83 7.88
CA TYR A 281 -2.98 -3.95 8.82
C TYR A 281 -3.62 -4.75 9.98
N VAL A 282 -4.27 -5.87 9.68
CA VAL A 282 -4.87 -6.75 10.70
C VAL A 282 -3.80 -7.48 11.51
N GLY A 283 -2.80 -8.06 10.84
CA GLY A 283 -1.76 -8.88 11.47
C GLY A 283 -0.81 -8.07 12.36
N LYS A 284 -0.26 -6.95 11.85
CA LYS A 284 0.72 -6.12 12.56
C LYS A 284 0.11 -5.38 13.75
N ASN A 285 -1.18 -5.08 13.72
CA ASN A 285 -1.91 -4.50 14.86
C ASN A 285 -2.50 -5.57 15.81
N GLY A 286 -2.31 -6.86 15.54
CA GLY A 286 -2.74 -7.94 16.45
C GLY A 286 -4.25 -8.19 16.51
N PHE A 287 -5.01 -7.79 15.49
CA PHE A 287 -6.45 -8.06 15.45
C PHE A 287 -6.72 -9.56 15.21
N PRO A 288 -7.67 -10.19 15.94
CA PRO A 288 -7.98 -11.61 15.78
C PRO A 288 -8.65 -11.92 14.43
N GLY A 289 -9.24 -10.93 13.78
CA GLY A 289 -9.92 -11.06 12.49
C GLY A 289 -10.68 -9.78 12.14
N VAL A 290 -11.58 -9.86 11.17
CA VAL A 290 -12.40 -8.73 10.71
C VAL A 290 -13.89 -9.04 10.75
N VAL A 291 -14.69 -7.99 10.91
CA VAL A 291 -16.14 -8.01 10.73
C VAL A 291 -16.53 -6.97 9.67
N LEU A 292 -17.46 -7.30 8.79
CA LEU A 292 -17.99 -6.35 7.81
C LEU A 292 -19.47 -6.56 7.54
N GLY A 293 -20.13 -5.49 7.10
CA GLY A 293 -21.47 -5.58 6.55
C GLY A 293 -21.45 -6.18 5.15
N LEU A 294 -22.21 -7.26 4.92
CA LEU A 294 -22.36 -7.87 3.60
C LEU A 294 -23.75 -7.54 3.05
N SER A 295 -23.84 -6.50 2.22
CA SER A 295 -25.12 -5.96 1.76
C SER A 295 -25.75 -6.76 0.61
N GLY A 296 -24.98 -7.65 -0.02
CA GLY A 296 -25.34 -8.26 -1.30
C GLY A 296 -24.97 -7.37 -2.51
N GLY A 297 -24.38 -6.21 -2.28
CA GLY A 297 -23.79 -5.36 -3.32
C GLY A 297 -22.31 -5.69 -3.58
N ILE A 298 -21.82 -5.27 -4.75
CA ILE A 298 -20.50 -5.64 -5.27
C ILE A 298 -19.33 -5.21 -4.37
N ASP A 299 -19.38 -4.03 -3.77
CA ASP A 299 -18.25 -3.52 -2.97
C ASP A 299 -18.02 -4.40 -1.74
N SER A 300 -19.10 -4.70 -1.00
CA SER A 300 -19.02 -5.58 0.17
C SER A 300 -18.62 -7.01 -0.17
N ALA A 301 -19.04 -7.52 -1.34
CA ALA A 301 -18.66 -8.85 -1.82
C ALA A 301 -17.17 -8.91 -2.19
N LEU A 302 -16.65 -7.89 -2.87
CA LEU A 302 -15.22 -7.79 -3.19
C LEU A 302 -14.37 -7.68 -1.90
N VAL A 303 -14.81 -6.85 -0.94
CA VAL A 303 -14.11 -6.71 0.35
C VAL A 303 -14.13 -8.03 1.13
N ALA A 304 -15.25 -8.77 1.13
CA ALA A 304 -15.31 -10.09 1.73
C ALA A 304 -14.32 -11.07 1.08
N ALA A 305 -14.23 -11.08 -0.25
CA ALA A 305 -13.26 -11.90 -0.97
C ALA A 305 -11.81 -11.53 -0.63
N ILE A 306 -11.47 -10.24 -0.63
CA ILE A 306 -10.15 -9.73 -0.22
C ILE A 306 -9.82 -10.13 1.22
N ALA A 307 -10.78 -10.00 2.14
CA ALA A 307 -10.59 -10.36 3.55
C ALA A 307 -10.30 -11.85 3.73
N VAL A 308 -10.99 -12.71 2.98
CA VAL A 308 -10.77 -14.16 3.01
C VAL A 308 -9.41 -14.52 2.40
N ASP A 309 -9.04 -13.91 1.29
CA ASP A 309 -7.73 -14.13 0.67
C ASP A 309 -6.57 -13.62 1.54
N ALA A 310 -6.80 -12.55 2.31
CA ALA A 310 -5.84 -11.98 3.23
C ALA A 310 -5.66 -12.81 4.51
N LEU A 311 -6.76 -13.25 5.13
CA LEU A 311 -6.79 -13.73 6.52
C LEU A 311 -7.25 -15.18 6.69
N GLY A 312 -7.83 -15.77 5.64
CA GLY A 312 -8.55 -17.04 5.69
C GLY A 312 -9.97 -16.89 6.27
N ALA A 313 -10.90 -17.72 5.80
CA ALA A 313 -12.33 -17.59 6.10
C ALA A 313 -12.69 -17.61 7.59
N LYS A 314 -11.92 -18.33 8.43
CA LYS A 314 -12.14 -18.43 9.88
C LYS A 314 -11.97 -17.11 10.63
N ARG A 315 -11.24 -16.15 10.05
CA ARG A 315 -10.98 -14.82 10.63
C ARG A 315 -11.87 -13.73 10.03
N VAL A 316 -12.87 -14.10 9.23
CA VAL A 316 -13.79 -13.17 8.57
C VAL A 316 -15.22 -13.45 9.02
N HIS A 317 -15.88 -12.41 9.52
CA HIS A 317 -17.28 -12.44 9.92
C HIS A 317 -18.09 -11.45 9.07
N CYS A 318 -19.00 -11.96 8.26
CA CYS A 318 -19.93 -11.16 7.47
C CYS A 318 -21.27 -11.04 8.19
N VAL A 319 -21.82 -9.83 8.26
CA VAL A 319 -23.13 -9.58 8.88
C VAL A 319 -24.05 -8.92 7.86
N MET A 320 -25.19 -9.55 7.58
CA MET A 320 -26.26 -8.93 6.80
C MET A 320 -27.18 -8.15 7.73
N LEU A 321 -27.40 -6.87 7.42
CA LEU A 321 -28.11 -5.92 8.28
C LEU A 321 -29.37 -5.37 7.56
N PRO A 322 -30.39 -6.22 7.36
CA PRO A 322 -31.53 -5.89 6.50
C PRO A 322 -32.50 -4.92 7.18
N TYR A 323 -33.19 -4.15 6.35
CA TYR A 323 -34.34 -3.32 6.73
C TYR A 323 -35.51 -3.56 5.77
N ARG A 324 -36.57 -2.76 5.88
CA ARG A 324 -37.81 -2.88 5.10
C ARG A 324 -37.60 -2.77 3.58
N TYR A 325 -36.58 -2.03 3.14
CA TYR A 325 -36.27 -1.81 1.72
C TYR A 325 -35.26 -2.81 1.15
N THR A 326 -34.71 -3.69 1.97
CA THR A 326 -33.74 -4.68 1.51
C THR A 326 -34.42 -5.70 0.59
N SER A 327 -33.88 -5.87 -0.62
CA SER A 327 -34.49 -6.79 -1.60
C SER A 327 -34.22 -8.26 -1.24
N GLN A 328 -35.13 -9.14 -1.68
CA GLN A 328 -34.94 -10.58 -1.57
C GLN A 328 -33.68 -11.05 -2.31
N ASP A 329 -33.36 -10.41 -3.44
CA ASP A 329 -32.16 -10.71 -4.22
C ASP A 329 -30.90 -10.39 -3.43
N SER A 330 -30.83 -9.24 -2.76
CA SER A 330 -29.70 -8.88 -1.89
C SER A 330 -29.49 -9.86 -0.73
N LEU A 331 -30.56 -10.38 -0.12
CA LEU A 331 -30.48 -11.43 0.91
C LEU A 331 -29.93 -12.76 0.36
N VAL A 332 -30.40 -13.19 -0.81
CA VAL A 332 -29.94 -14.42 -1.47
C VAL A 332 -28.48 -14.27 -1.91
N ASP A 333 -28.12 -13.14 -2.49
CA ASP A 333 -26.79 -12.85 -3.00
C ASP A 333 -25.74 -12.80 -1.88
N ALA A 334 -26.03 -12.07 -0.79
CA ALA A 334 -25.15 -11.98 0.36
C ALA A 334 -24.87 -13.36 0.97
N LYS A 335 -25.94 -14.17 1.15
CA LYS A 335 -25.81 -15.53 1.65
C LYS A 335 -24.98 -16.41 0.72
N ALA A 336 -25.25 -16.39 -0.59
CA ALA A 336 -24.53 -17.19 -1.57
C ALA A 336 -23.03 -16.82 -1.63
N CYS A 337 -22.71 -15.52 -1.55
CA CYS A 337 -21.32 -15.06 -1.49
C CYS A 337 -20.64 -15.56 -0.21
N ALA A 338 -21.29 -15.44 0.96
CA ALA A 338 -20.74 -15.92 2.22
C ALA A 338 -20.51 -17.44 2.24
N GLU A 339 -21.45 -18.23 1.68
CA GLU A 339 -21.33 -19.68 1.56
C GLU A 339 -20.16 -20.08 0.65
N LYS A 340 -20.02 -19.44 -0.53
CA LYS A 340 -18.90 -19.66 -1.45
C LYS A 340 -17.55 -19.34 -0.83
N LEU A 341 -17.49 -18.28 -0.03
CA LEU A 341 -16.29 -17.86 0.70
C LEU A 341 -16.00 -18.71 1.96
N GLY A 342 -16.99 -19.47 2.44
CA GLY A 342 -16.87 -20.28 3.66
C GLY A 342 -16.76 -19.47 4.96
N VAL A 343 -17.29 -18.24 4.97
CA VAL A 343 -17.20 -17.32 6.13
C VAL A 343 -18.35 -17.50 7.10
N ARG A 344 -18.15 -17.08 8.34
CA ARG A 344 -19.28 -16.92 9.29
C ARG A 344 -20.21 -15.84 8.75
N TYR A 345 -21.50 -16.14 8.70
CA TYR A 345 -22.54 -15.25 8.21
C TYR A 345 -23.71 -15.20 9.20
N ASP A 346 -23.95 -14.03 9.76
CA ASP A 346 -25.07 -13.76 10.67
C ASP A 346 -26.00 -12.69 10.07
N ILE A 347 -27.29 -12.73 10.42
CA ILE A 347 -28.29 -11.73 10.01
C ILE A 347 -28.76 -10.98 11.25
N VAL A 348 -28.66 -9.66 11.24
CA VAL A 348 -29.12 -8.78 12.31
C VAL A 348 -30.01 -7.68 11.73
N PRO A 349 -31.34 -7.85 11.73
CA PRO A 349 -32.25 -6.82 11.23
C PRO A 349 -32.13 -5.50 11.99
N ILE A 350 -32.24 -4.38 11.28
CA ILE A 350 -32.09 -3.04 11.88
C ILE A 350 -33.42 -2.33 12.14
N ALA A 351 -34.56 -3.03 11.99
CA ALA A 351 -35.87 -2.40 12.11
C ALA A 351 -36.10 -1.78 13.50
N GLU A 352 -35.88 -2.54 14.56
CA GLU A 352 -36.04 -2.07 15.94
C GLU A 352 -35.16 -0.84 16.27
N PRO A 353 -33.83 -0.82 16.02
CA PRO A 353 -33.03 0.35 16.33
C PRO A 353 -33.43 1.57 15.47
N VAL A 354 -33.74 1.39 14.19
CA VAL A 354 -34.18 2.50 13.32
C VAL A 354 -35.51 3.06 13.79
N GLU A 355 -36.49 2.21 14.07
CA GLU A 355 -37.81 2.63 14.55
C GLU A 355 -37.73 3.27 15.94
N GLY A 356 -36.83 2.79 16.81
CA GLY A 356 -36.53 3.42 18.09
C GLY A 356 -36.02 4.86 17.94
N PHE A 357 -35.09 5.11 17.01
CA PHE A 357 -34.64 6.47 16.71
C PHE A 357 -35.78 7.33 16.14
N MET A 358 -36.56 6.80 15.21
CA MET A 358 -37.69 7.50 14.61
C MET A 358 -38.74 7.88 15.67
N HIS A 359 -39.04 6.98 16.60
CA HIS A 359 -39.97 7.25 17.70
C HIS A 359 -39.45 8.37 18.61
N ALA A 360 -38.17 8.31 19.00
CA ALA A 360 -37.55 9.30 19.86
C ALA A 360 -37.49 10.70 19.22
N LEU A 361 -37.28 10.76 17.89
CA LEU A 361 -37.17 12.01 17.13
C LEU A 361 -38.50 12.55 16.62
N ALA A 362 -39.59 11.77 16.71
CA ALA A 362 -40.90 12.14 16.16
C ALA A 362 -41.39 13.53 16.59
N PRO A 363 -41.29 13.96 17.87
CA PRO A 363 -41.69 15.31 18.26
C PRO A 363 -40.88 16.41 17.58
N MET A 364 -39.58 16.16 17.32
CA MET A 364 -38.69 17.14 16.67
C MET A 364 -38.91 17.20 15.16
N PHE A 365 -39.31 16.10 14.53
CA PHE A 365 -39.53 16.01 13.09
C PHE A 365 -40.98 16.31 12.68
N ALA A 366 -41.86 16.63 13.63
CA ALA A 366 -43.27 16.89 13.38
C ALA A 366 -43.48 17.95 12.28
N GLY A 367 -44.27 17.58 11.25
CA GLY A 367 -44.58 18.45 10.11
C GLY A 367 -43.48 18.55 9.04
N LYS A 368 -42.42 17.75 9.12
CA LYS A 368 -41.41 17.60 8.06
C LYS A 368 -41.66 16.32 7.26
N ALA A 369 -41.39 16.38 5.96
CA ALA A 369 -41.38 15.19 5.10
C ALA A 369 -40.08 14.41 5.31
N ALA A 370 -40.13 13.09 5.12
CA ALA A 370 -38.94 12.25 5.16
C ALA A 370 -37.95 12.66 4.05
N ASP A 371 -36.67 12.63 4.36
CA ASP A 371 -35.57 12.98 3.46
C ASP A 371 -34.35 12.09 3.71
N ILE A 372 -33.15 12.55 3.32
CA ILE A 372 -31.90 11.83 3.54
C ILE A 372 -31.63 11.53 5.03
N THR A 373 -32.31 12.20 5.95
CA THR A 373 -32.19 11.99 7.39
C THR A 373 -32.57 10.56 7.78
N GLU A 374 -33.72 10.07 7.34
CA GLU A 374 -34.21 8.71 7.60
C GLU A 374 -33.33 7.64 6.94
N GLU A 375 -32.85 7.90 5.72
CA GLU A 375 -31.89 7.04 5.03
C GLU A 375 -30.57 6.93 5.82
N ASN A 376 -30.06 8.06 6.31
CA ASN A 376 -28.82 8.10 7.09
C ASN A 376 -28.97 7.40 8.46
N LEU A 377 -30.16 7.42 9.09
CA LEU A 377 -30.40 6.68 10.33
C LEU A 377 -30.25 5.18 10.14
N GLN A 378 -30.67 4.63 9.00
CA GLN A 378 -30.44 3.23 8.67
C GLN A 378 -28.95 2.91 8.58
N SER A 379 -28.18 3.72 7.84
CA SER A 379 -26.73 3.54 7.71
C SER A 379 -26.01 3.62 9.06
N ARG A 380 -26.37 4.59 9.92
CA ARG A 380 -25.81 4.73 11.28
C ARG A 380 -26.16 3.59 12.22
N ALA A 381 -27.37 3.03 12.12
CA ALA A 381 -27.76 1.84 12.88
C ALA A 381 -26.88 0.64 12.50
N ARG A 382 -26.64 0.41 11.20
CA ARG A 382 -25.71 -0.63 10.71
C ARG A 382 -24.31 -0.45 11.26
N GLY A 383 -23.76 0.77 11.13
CA GLY A 383 -22.43 1.09 11.66
C GLY A 383 -22.33 0.85 13.16
N THR A 384 -23.34 1.25 13.94
CA THR A 384 -23.37 1.04 15.40
C THR A 384 -23.37 -0.45 15.77
N ILE A 385 -24.13 -1.27 15.07
CA ILE A 385 -24.18 -2.72 15.30
C ILE A 385 -22.82 -3.37 15.00
N LEU A 386 -22.22 -3.05 13.85
CA LEU A 386 -20.90 -3.59 13.47
C LEU A 386 -19.83 -3.21 14.49
N MET A 387 -19.81 -1.95 14.94
CA MET A 387 -18.91 -1.50 15.99
C MET A 387 -19.18 -2.22 17.33
N ALA A 388 -20.44 -2.44 17.71
CA ALA A 388 -20.78 -3.19 18.92
C ALA A 388 -20.28 -4.65 18.86
N ILE A 389 -20.41 -5.31 17.71
CA ILE A 389 -19.85 -6.65 17.46
C ILE A 389 -18.32 -6.60 17.59
N SER A 390 -17.68 -5.63 16.95
CA SER A 390 -16.23 -5.41 17.04
C SER A 390 -15.78 -5.21 18.49
N ASN A 391 -16.43 -4.34 19.26
CA ASN A 391 -16.10 -4.11 20.66
C ASN A 391 -16.26 -5.37 21.52
N LYS A 392 -17.26 -6.21 21.22
CA LYS A 392 -17.52 -7.42 21.99
C LYS A 392 -16.51 -8.54 21.71
N PHE A 393 -16.08 -8.69 20.45
CA PHE A 393 -15.29 -9.84 20.01
C PHE A 393 -13.86 -9.49 19.56
N GLY A 394 -13.50 -8.22 19.53
CA GLY A 394 -12.16 -7.72 19.19
C GLY A 394 -11.84 -7.70 17.69
N ALA A 395 -12.68 -8.25 16.81
CA ALA A 395 -12.48 -8.17 15.36
C ALA A 395 -12.59 -6.73 14.86
N MET A 396 -11.76 -6.33 13.90
CA MET A 396 -11.78 -4.97 13.35
C MET A 396 -12.92 -4.81 12.35
N VAL A 397 -13.69 -3.71 12.42
CA VAL A 397 -14.67 -3.40 11.37
C VAL A 397 -13.94 -2.95 10.10
N VAL A 398 -14.25 -3.58 8.96
CA VAL A 398 -13.76 -3.16 7.64
C VAL A 398 -14.89 -2.45 6.89
N THR A 399 -14.60 -1.27 6.35
CA THR A 399 -15.57 -0.51 5.53
C THR A 399 -15.44 -0.88 4.05
N THR A 400 -16.49 -0.64 3.27
CA THR A 400 -16.61 -1.09 1.88
C THR A 400 -16.81 0.03 0.88
N GLY A 401 -16.54 1.28 1.25
CA GLY A 401 -16.72 2.43 0.35
C GLY A 401 -15.61 2.50 -0.70
N ASN A 402 -15.96 2.64 -1.98
CA ASN A 402 -15.00 2.76 -3.07
C ASN A 402 -14.58 4.23 -3.31
N LYS A 403 -13.56 4.44 -4.16
CA LYS A 403 -13.01 5.76 -4.45
C LYS A 403 -14.03 6.70 -5.08
N SER A 404 -14.93 6.19 -5.93
CA SER A 404 -15.98 6.99 -6.57
C SER A 404 -16.94 7.56 -5.54
N GLU A 405 -17.43 6.73 -4.62
CA GLU A 405 -18.31 7.11 -3.51
C GLU A 405 -17.64 8.12 -2.58
N MET A 406 -16.39 7.85 -2.18
CA MET A 406 -15.61 8.76 -1.33
C MET A 406 -15.32 10.09 -2.03
N SER A 407 -15.14 10.08 -3.35
CA SER A 407 -14.90 11.29 -4.15
C SER A 407 -16.08 12.24 -4.07
N VAL A 408 -17.29 11.77 -4.39
CA VAL A 408 -18.48 12.62 -4.45
C VAL A 408 -19.25 12.70 -3.13
N GLY A 409 -18.75 12.03 -2.08
CA GLY A 409 -19.35 12.01 -0.76
C GLY A 409 -20.67 11.24 -0.70
N TYR A 410 -20.85 10.26 -1.58
CA TYR A 410 -21.98 9.33 -1.59
C TYR A 410 -21.78 8.27 -0.50
N ALA A 411 -21.78 8.74 0.75
CA ALA A 411 -21.43 8.00 1.95
C ALA A 411 -22.05 8.67 3.18
N THR A 412 -22.33 7.88 4.20
CA THR A 412 -22.89 8.36 5.46
C THR A 412 -21.82 8.41 6.54
N LEU A 413 -21.50 9.62 7.02
CA LEU A 413 -20.67 9.76 8.22
C LEU A 413 -21.32 9.03 9.39
N TYR A 414 -20.49 8.21 10.02
CA TYR A 414 -20.84 7.34 11.13
C TYR A 414 -21.83 6.22 10.79
N GLY A 415 -21.99 5.92 9.50
CA GLY A 415 -22.76 4.79 8.97
C GLY A 415 -21.84 3.82 8.24
N ASP A 416 -21.95 3.76 6.92
CA ASP A 416 -21.08 2.98 6.02
C ASP A 416 -19.59 3.35 6.11
N MET A 417 -19.27 4.55 6.62
CA MET A 417 -17.89 4.97 6.90
C MET A 417 -17.33 4.48 8.25
N ASN A 418 -18.12 3.80 9.10
CA ASN A 418 -17.64 3.29 10.38
C ASN A 418 -16.75 2.06 10.21
N GLY A 419 -15.45 2.23 10.40
CA GLY A 419 -14.54 1.12 10.57
C GLY A 419 -13.10 1.52 10.78
N GLY A 420 -12.23 0.52 10.96
CA GLY A 420 -10.81 0.71 11.21
C GLY A 420 -9.96 0.73 9.95
N PHE A 421 -10.41 0.09 8.86
CA PHE A 421 -9.66 0.03 7.61
C PHE A 421 -10.57 -0.17 6.39
N ASN A 422 -10.10 0.23 5.21
CA ASN A 422 -10.80 0.05 3.95
C ASN A 422 -9.86 -0.44 2.82
N PRO A 423 -9.92 -1.72 2.43
CA PRO A 423 -9.01 -2.25 1.41
C PRO A 423 -9.27 -1.68 0.01
N ILE A 424 -10.47 -1.18 -0.29
CA ILE A 424 -10.85 -0.73 -1.64
C ILE A 424 -11.03 0.80 -1.74
N LYS A 425 -10.65 1.55 -0.71
CA LYS A 425 -10.83 3.01 -0.61
C LYS A 425 -10.32 3.78 -1.82
N ASP A 426 -9.26 3.27 -2.45
CA ASP A 426 -8.57 3.90 -3.57
C ASP A 426 -8.82 3.19 -4.92
N LEU A 427 -9.86 2.36 -5.00
CA LEU A 427 -10.36 1.76 -6.25
C LEU A 427 -11.63 2.47 -6.71
N TYR A 428 -11.67 2.94 -7.96
CA TYR A 428 -12.89 3.44 -8.58
C TYR A 428 -13.93 2.33 -8.77
N LYS A 429 -15.22 2.67 -8.88
CA LYS A 429 -16.29 1.70 -9.05
C LYS A 429 -16.08 0.81 -10.28
N THR A 430 -15.66 1.39 -11.39
CA THR A 430 -15.30 0.63 -12.60
C THR A 430 -14.16 -0.36 -12.36
N GLN A 431 -13.19 -0.05 -11.49
CA GLN A 431 -12.17 -0.99 -11.04
C GLN A 431 -12.76 -2.10 -10.16
N VAL A 432 -13.68 -1.78 -9.25
CA VAL A 432 -14.37 -2.79 -8.41
C VAL A 432 -15.06 -3.85 -9.27
N PHE A 433 -15.74 -3.46 -10.35
CA PHE A 433 -16.33 -4.41 -11.32
C PHE A 433 -15.28 -5.30 -11.98
N ARG A 434 -14.24 -4.71 -12.58
CA ARG A 434 -13.20 -5.48 -13.28
C ARG A 434 -12.44 -6.42 -12.34
N ILE A 435 -12.10 -5.95 -11.14
CA ILE A 435 -11.38 -6.75 -10.14
C ILE A 435 -12.26 -7.89 -9.60
N SER A 436 -13.57 -7.68 -9.46
CA SER A 436 -14.49 -8.75 -9.07
C SER A 436 -14.54 -9.87 -10.12
N HIS A 437 -14.62 -9.52 -11.41
CA HIS A 437 -14.52 -10.49 -12.50
C HIS A 437 -13.15 -11.19 -12.52
N PHE A 438 -12.07 -10.42 -12.35
CA PHE A 438 -10.71 -10.96 -12.25
C PHE A 438 -10.61 -12.01 -11.13
N ARG A 439 -11.11 -11.69 -9.92
CA ARG A 439 -11.04 -12.59 -8.77
C ARG A 439 -11.92 -13.83 -8.92
N ASN A 440 -13.04 -13.77 -9.63
CA ASN A 440 -13.81 -14.97 -9.94
C ASN A 440 -13.09 -15.89 -10.94
N ALA A 441 -12.35 -15.30 -11.88
CA ALA A 441 -11.60 -16.04 -12.90
C ALA A 441 -10.25 -16.58 -12.40
N ASN A 442 -9.68 -15.98 -11.35
CA ASN A 442 -8.31 -16.24 -10.91
C ASN A 442 -8.24 -16.38 -9.38
N LEU A 443 -7.38 -17.28 -8.90
CA LEU A 443 -6.92 -17.27 -7.51
C LEU A 443 -5.44 -16.87 -7.52
N PRO A 444 -5.11 -15.61 -7.19
CA PRO A 444 -3.72 -15.16 -7.19
C PRO A 444 -2.88 -15.95 -6.18
N GLU A 445 -1.60 -16.13 -6.50
CA GLU A 445 -0.67 -16.85 -5.63
C GLU A 445 -0.57 -16.17 -4.25
N GLY A 446 -0.54 -16.98 -3.18
CA GLY A 446 -0.47 -16.48 -1.80
C GLY A 446 -1.80 -16.00 -1.22
N CYS A 447 -2.92 -16.14 -1.95
CA CYS A 447 -4.27 -15.92 -1.41
C CYS A 447 -4.80 -17.17 -0.69
N LEU A 448 -5.50 -16.96 0.43
CA LEU A 448 -6.00 -18.03 1.32
C LEU A 448 -7.43 -18.47 1.05
N GLY A 449 -8.15 -17.79 0.16
CA GLY A 449 -9.55 -18.10 -0.14
C GLY A 449 -9.73 -19.22 -1.17
N PRO A 450 -10.98 -19.61 -1.42
CA PRO A 450 -11.29 -20.66 -2.38
C PRO A 450 -11.04 -20.21 -3.82
N SER A 451 -10.72 -21.18 -4.68
CA SER A 451 -10.66 -20.99 -6.13
C SER A 451 -12.07 -20.95 -6.75
N GLY A 452 -12.16 -20.36 -7.94
CA GLY A 452 -13.41 -20.26 -8.70
C GLY A 452 -14.28 -19.06 -8.33
N GLU A 453 -15.55 -19.12 -8.70
CA GLU A 453 -16.50 -18.03 -8.52
C GLU A 453 -16.91 -17.88 -7.04
N VAL A 454 -16.39 -16.85 -6.38
CA VAL A 454 -16.66 -16.52 -4.97
C VAL A 454 -17.62 -15.32 -4.81
N ILE A 455 -17.69 -14.46 -5.82
CA ILE A 455 -18.66 -13.36 -5.92
C ILE A 455 -19.74 -13.78 -6.93
N PRO A 456 -20.99 -14.07 -6.52
CA PRO A 456 -22.05 -14.45 -7.45
C PRO A 456 -22.21 -13.47 -8.62
N GLU A 457 -22.33 -13.98 -9.85
CA GLU A 457 -22.39 -13.15 -11.07
C GLU A 457 -23.54 -12.11 -11.04
N ARG A 458 -24.65 -12.44 -10.37
CA ARG A 458 -25.77 -11.50 -10.18
C ARG A 458 -25.38 -10.27 -9.35
N ILE A 459 -24.45 -10.39 -8.40
CA ILE A 459 -23.91 -9.25 -7.65
C ILE A 459 -23.15 -8.30 -8.58
N ILE A 460 -22.46 -8.85 -9.58
CA ILE A 460 -21.62 -8.08 -10.51
C ILE A 460 -22.47 -7.42 -11.61
N THR A 461 -23.53 -8.09 -12.07
CA THR A 461 -24.33 -7.62 -13.21
C THR A 461 -25.52 -6.75 -12.82
N LYS A 462 -25.99 -6.78 -11.56
CA LYS A 462 -27.11 -5.95 -11.12
C LYS A 462 -26.70 -4.48 -10.93
N PRO A 463 -27.64 -3.53 -11.12
CA PRO A 463 -27.39 -2.11 -10.86
C PRO A 463 -26.96 -1.85 -9.40
N PRO A 464 -25.92 -1.04 -9.15
CA PRO A 464 -25.54 -0.61 -7.81
C PRO A 464 -26.65 0.15 -7.07
N THR A 465 -26.79 -0.16 -5.78
CA THR A 465 -27.79 0.46 -4.89
C THR A 465 -27.40 0.35 -3.42
N ALA A 466 -27.78 1.35 -2.63
CA ALA A 466 -27.66 1.35 -1.16
C ALA A 466 -28.90 0.79 -0.43
N GLU A 467 -30.01 0.55 -1.16
CA GLU A 467 -31.30 0.05 -0.63
C GLU A 467 -31.80 0.79 0.63
N LEU A 468 -31.69 2.13 0.65
CA LEU A 468 -32.14 2.98 1.77
C LEU A 468 -33.58 3.49 1.59
N ARG A 469 -34.13 3.40 0.37
CA ARG A 469 -35.54 3.68 0.03
C ARG A 469 -36.01 2.79 -1.13
N GLU A 470 -37.32 2.76 -1.37
CA GLU A 470 -37.92 1.95 -2.44
C GLU A 470 -37.34 2.26 -3.82
N ASN A 471 -36.97 1.20 -4.56
CA ASN A 471 -36.47 1.24 -5.94
C ASN A 471 -35.25 2.16 -6.16
N GLN A 472 -34.44 2.40 -5.13
CA GLN A 472 -33.25 3.25 -5.22
C GLN A 472 -32.19 2.65 -6.14
N THR A 473 -31.59 3.48 -6.99
CA THR A 473 -30.32 3.19 -7.67
C THR A 473 -29.33 4.33 -7.46
N ASP A 474 -28.03 4.06 -7.59
CA ASP A 474 -27.01 5.12 -7.48
C ASP A 474 -27.17 6.17 -8.60
N GLN A 475 -27.69 5.76 -9.76
CA GLN A 475 -27.92 6.64 -10.91
C GLN A 475 -29.05 7.66 -10.68
N ASP A 476 -29.87 7.48 -9.63
CA ASP A 476 -30.84 8.49 -9.20
C ASP A 476 -30.13 9.79 -8.76
N SER A 477 -28.88 9.66 -8.29
CA SER A 477 -28.09 10.76 -7.72
C SER A 477 -26.75 11.00 -8.41
N LEU A 478 -26.25 10.08 -9.22
CA LEU A 478 -24.93 10.17 -9.85
C LEU A 478 -25.02 9.90 -11.37
N PRO A 479 -24.12 10.46 -12.19
CA PRO A 479 -23.98 9.99 -13.56
C PRO A 479 -23.53 8.51 -13.59
N PRO A 480 -23.67 7.81 -14.74
CA PRO A 480 -23.12 6.48 -14.91
C PRO A 480 -21.65 6.38 -14.48
N TYR A 481 -21.27 5.28 -13.84
CA TYR A 481 -19.96 5.16 -13.19
C TYR A 481 -18.77 5.26 -14.15
N ASP A 482 -18.92 4.82 -15.40
CA ASP A 482 -17.89 4.99 -16.44
C ASP A 482 -17.64 6.47 -16.76
N VAL A 483 -18.69 7.27 -16.83
CA VAL A 483 -18.59 8.73 -17.00
C VAL A 483 -18.07 9.40 -15.73
N LEU A 484 -18.60 9.01 -14.57
CA LEU A 484 -18.20 9.56 -13.28
C LEU A 484 -16.71 9.34 -13.02
N ASP A 485 -16.24 8.10 -13.18
CA ASP A 485 -14.88 7.70 -12.87
C ASP A 485 -13.89 8.37 -13.83
N ASP A 486 -14.19 8.50 -15.14
CA ASP A 486 -13.29 9.21 -16.06
C ASP A 486 -13.17 10.71 -15.73
N ILE A 487 -14.27 11.36 -15.32
CA ILE A 487 -14.24 12.75 -14.83
C ILE A 487 -13.40 12.84 -13.55
N LEU A 488 -13.62 11.93 -12.59
CA LEU A 488 -12.89 11.92 -11.32
C LEU A 488 -11.40 11.62 -11.53
N GLU A 489 -11.02 10.67 -12.37
CA GLU A 489 -9.63 10.40 -12.74
C GLU A 489 -8.98 11.67 -13.32
N SER A 490 -9.68 12.39 -14.18
CA SER A 490 -9.20 13.64 -14.77
C SER A 490 -8.98 14.74 -13.74
N LEU A 491 -9.94 14.96 -12.84
CA LEU A 491 -9.90 16.01 -11.83
C LEU A 491 -8.95 15.68 -10.66
N VAL A 492 -8.88 14.41 -10.25
CA VAL A 492 -8.15 13.96 -9.06
C VAL A 492 -6.74 13.50 -9.42
N GLU A 493 -6.58 12.57 -10.36
CA GLU A 493 -5.26 12.02 -10.72
C GLU A 493 -4.49 12.99 -11.63
N GLY A 494 -5.22 13.59 -12.59
CA GLY A 494 -4.67 14.50 -13.60
C GLY A 494 -4.58 15.96 -13.16
N GLU A 495 -5.30 16.38 -12.10
CA GLU A 495 -5.50 17.80 -11.73
C GLU A 495 -5.87 18.68 -12.94
N MET A 496 -6.68 18.14 -13.85
CA MET A 496 -7.14 18.87 -15.03
C MET A 496 -8.08 20.01 -14.62
N ARG A 497 -8.05 21.10 -15.39
CA ARG A 497 -9.06 22.17 -15.27
C ARG A 497 -10.41 21.65 -15.73
N VAL A 498 -11.50 22.20 -15.19
CA VAL A 498 -12.86 21.84 -15.59
C VAL A 498 -13.05 22.00 -17.11
N GLY A 499 -12.60 23.13 -17.68
CA GLY A 499 -12.64 23.36 -19.13
C GLY A 499 -11.88 22.30 -19.95
N ASP A 500 -10.76 21.77 -19.45
CA ASP A 500 -10.00 20.72 -20.15
C ASP A 500 -10.73 19.37 -20.09
N VAL A 501 -11.45 19.08 -19.01
CA VAL A 501 -12.29 17.87 -18.90
C VAL A 501 -13.49 17.97 -19.86
N ILE A 502 -14.09 19.14 -20.00
CA ILE A 502 -15.16 19.40 -20.97
C ILE A 502 -14.64 19.25 -22.40
N ALA A 503 -13.44 19.77 -22.69
CA ALA A 503 -12.80 19.65 -24.00
C ALA A 503 -12.49 18.19 -24.40
N ARG A 504 -12.43 17.26 -23.43
CA ARG A 504 -12.35 15.81 -23.69
C ARG A 504 -13.66 15.17 -24.15
N GLY A 505 -14.77 15.92 -24.16
CA GLY A 505 -16.08 15.48 -24.65
C GLY A 505 -17.13 15.19 -23.58
N HIS A 506 -16.85 15.51 -22.31
CA HIS A 506 -17.83 15.37 -21.23
C HIS A 506 -18.84 16.53 -21.21
N ASP A 507 -20.08 16.23 -20.82
CA ASP A 507 -21.13 17.24 -20.66
C ASP A 507 -20.76 18.26 -19.56
N GLU A 508 -20.86 19.55 -19.90
CA GLU A 508 -20.47 20.66 -19.03
C GLU A 508 -21.21 20.65 -17.68
N ALA A 509 -22.53 20.42 -17.71
CA ALA A 509 -23.34 20.42 -16.50
C ALA A 509 -22.94 19.26 -15.58
N THR A 510 -22.64 18.10 -16.16
CA THR A 510 -22.17 16.91 -15.45
C THR A 510 -20.80 17.13 -14.82
N VAL A 511 -19.81 17.66 -15.56
CA VAL A 511 -18.47 17.95 -15.02
C VAL A 511 -18.55 18.93 -13.86
N LYS A 512 -19.28 20.05 -14.01
CA LYS A 512 -19.45 21.05 -12.96
C LYS A 512 -20.14 20.49 -11.72
N ARG A 513 -21.11 19.60 -11.91
CA ARG A 513 -21.78 18.90 -10.80
C ARG A 513 -20.82 17.96 -10.06
N VAL A 514 -20.01 17.18 -10.77
CA VAL A 514 -19.03 16.27 -10.17
C VAL A 514 -17.94 17.04 -9.43
N GLU A 515 -17.41 18.13 -10.01
CA GLU A 515 -16.45 19.02 -9.33
C GLU A 515 -17.03 19.60 -8.04
N HIS A 516 -18.30 20.04 -8.08
CA HIS A 516 -18.98 20.55 -6.90
C HIS A 516 -19.10 19.49 -5.80
N LEU A 517 -19.56 18.28 -6.14
CA LEU A 517 -19.69 17.15 -5.20
C LEU A 517 -18.32 16.76 -4.62
N LEU A 518 -17.30 16.69 -5.46
CA LEU A 518 -15.92 16.43 -5.06
C LEU A 518 -15.45 17.45 -4.02
N ALA A 519 -15.70 18.73 -4.25
CA ALA A 519 -15.29 19.80 -3.35
C ALA A 519 -16.04 19.79 -2.01
N ILE A 520 -17.36 19.58 -1.99
CA ILE A 520 -18.14 19.60 -0.74
C ILE A 520 -17.94 18.34 0.11
N ALA A 521 -17.46 17.24 -0.47
CA ALA A 521 -17.25 15.97 0.24
C ALA A 521 -15.94 15.91 1.06
N GLU A 522 -15.10 16.96 1.03
CA GLU A 522 -13.80 16.99 1.72
C GLU A 522 -13.90 16.68 3.22
N TYR A 523 -14.91 17.22 3.92
CA TYR A 523 -15.09 16.98 5.35
C TYR A 523 -15.43 15.52 5.70
N LYS A 524 -16.06 14.78 4.76
CA LYS A 524 -16.31 13.34 4.93
C LYS A 524 -15.01 12.56 4.77
N ARG A 525 -14.28 12.81 3.67
CA ARG A 525 -13.02 12.10 3.37
C ARG A 525 -11.97 12.23 4.49
N ARG A 526 -11.89 13.40 5.14
CA ARG A 526 -11.00 13.64 6.29
C ARG A 526 -11.30 12.77 7.51
N GLN A 527 -12.47 12.14 7.56
CA GLN A 527 -12.90 11.23 8.64
C GLN A 527 -13.07 9.78 8.15
N ALA A 528 -12.77 9.50 6.88
CA ALA A 528 -12.79 8.14 6.37
C ALA A 528 -11.68 7.31 6.99
N ALA A 529 -11.93 6.01 7.20
CA ALA A 529 -10.91 5.08 7.64
C ALA A 529 -9.67 5.12 6.71
N PRO A 530 -8.46 4.84 7.22
CA PRO A 530 -7.31 4.59 6.35
C PRO A 530 -7.62 3.43 5.41
N GLY A 531 -6.98 3.42 4.24
CA GLY A 531 -7.17 2.38 3.25
C GLY A 531 -6.01 2.26 2.29
N VAL A 532 -5.97 1.16 1.55
CA VAL A 532 -4.86 0.84 0.66
C VAL A 532 -4.80 1.85 -0.49
N LYS A 533 -3.65 2.49 -0.67
CA LYS A 533 -3.33 3.34 -1.80
C LYS A 533 -2.93 2.49 -3.01
N ILE A 534 -3.58 2.75 -4.14
CA ILE A 534 -3.38 2.06 -5.42
C ILE A 534 -3.06 3.05 -6.52
N SER A 535 -3.77 4.18 -6.52
CA SER A 535 -3.70 5.24 -7.52
C SER A 535 -2.48 6.14 -7.35
N ARG A 536 -2.30 7.10 -8.26
CA ARG A 536 -1.22 8.09 -8.15
C ARG A 536 -1.51 9.09 -7.04
N ARG A 537 -2.77 9.50 -6.85
CA ARG A 537 -3.20 10.45 -5.83
C ARG A 537 -4.34 9.89 -4.99
N ASN A 538 -4.03 9.47 -3.76
CA ASN A 538 -5.06 9.05 -2.82
C ASN A 538 -5.73 10.26 -2.13
N PHE A 539 -6.89 10.05 -1.54
CA PHE A 539 -7.54 11.03 -0.65
C PHE A 539 -6.92 11.01 0.75
N GLY A 540 -5.63 11.31 0.82
CA GLY A 540 -4.82 11.31 2.03
C GLY A 540 -3.63 12.25 1.86
N ARG A 541 -2.42 11.72 2.02
CA ARG A 541 -1.19 12.53 2.00
C ARG A 541 -0.90 13.17 0.64
N ASP A 542 -1.28 12.52 -0.46
CA ASP A 542 -1.05 13.03 -1.81
C ASP A 542 -1.90 14.26 -2.14
N ARG A 543 -3.11 14.36 -1.57
CA ARG A 543 -4.10 15.38 -1.93
C ARG A 543 -4.64 16.10 -0.69
N ARG A 544 -3.96 17.18 -0.31
CA ARG A 544 -4.25 17.97 0.90
C ARG A 544 -5.13 19.19 0.55
N TYR A 545 -6.45 19.04 0.62
CA TYR A 545 -7.40 20.13 0.32
C TYR A 545 -8.02 20.75 1.59
N PRO A 546 -8.32 22.06 1.60
CA PRO A 546 -9.04 22.69 2.71
C PRO A 546 -10.51 22.28 2.73
N ILE A 547 -11.04 22.01 3.93
CA ILE A 547 -12.49 21.77 4.12
C ILE A 547 -13.27 23.07 3.86
N THR A 548 -12.85 24.16 4.48
CA THR A 548 -13.46 25.48 4.29
C THR A 548 -12.97 26.08 2.98
N ASN A 549 -13.66 25.78 1.88
CA ASN A 549 -13.23 26.15 0.54
C ASN A 549 -14.40 26.65 -0.34
N LYS A 550 -14.30 27.90 -0.81
CA LYS A 550 -15.26 28.51 -1.77
C LYS A 550 -14.75 28.53 -3.21
N PHE A 551 -13.51 28.10 -3.47
CA PHE A 551 -13.00 28.02 -4.83
C PHE A 551 -13.79 26.97 -5.62
N ARG A 552 -14.22 27.34 -6.82
CA ARG A 552 -14.82 26.46 -7.82
C ARG A 552 -14.22 26.85 -9.15
N ASP A 553 -13.72 25.88 -9.89
CA ASP A 553 -13.16 26.15 -11.21
C ASP A 553 -14.29 26.58 -12.16
N ARG A 554 -14.17 27.79 -12.71
CA ARG A 554 -15.16 28.39 -13.62
C ARG A 554 -14.65 28.49 -15.06
N ALA A 555 -13.44 27.99 -15.31
CA ALA A 555 -12.77 28.05 -16.60
C ALA A 555 -13.53 27.27 -17.68
#